data_AF-A0AB33ACY7-F1
#
_entry.id   AF-A0AB33ACY7-F1
#
_cell.length_a   1.000
_cell.length_b   1.000
_cell.length_c   1.000
_cell.angle_alpha   90.00
_cell.angle_beta   90.00
_cell.angle_gamma   90.00
#
_symmetry.space_group_name_H-M   'P 1'
#
loop_
_entity.id
_entity.type
_entity.pdbx_description
1 polymer ?
#
loop_
_entity_poly.entity_id
_entity_poly.type
_entity_poly.pdbx_seq_one_letter_code
_entity_poly.pdbx_strand_id
1 'polypeptide(L)'
;MDDHLLAVHERQNADLIDAVNAALVHATDAVGDTDDLSRLVTMFVSAIAVDRGRLALQASLNAHAQHAPDLAAQLITQRNRLRRTLEPYLLRIVECAGRELNTDLSTFVRAVMAAQTGAATQLIASDDPDDLRPLLVATTILGLSRPRRSRSS
;
A
#
# COMPACT_ATOMS: atom_id res chain seq x y z
N MET A 1 -10.33 -4.78 25.89
CA MET A 1 -9.34 -5.56 25.10
C MET A 1 -9.19 -4.92 23.73
N ASP A 2 -10.31 -4.65 23.06
CA ASP A 2 -10.31 -4.07 21.70
C ASP A 2 -9.69 -2.67 21.64
N ASP A 3 -9.91 -1.81 22.64
CA ASP A 3 -9.28 -0.47 22.70
C ASP A 3 -7.74 -0.52 22.69
N HIS A 4 -7.15 -1.51 23.37
CA HIS A 4 -5.69 -1.67 23.41
C HIS A 4 -5.15 -2.20 22.07
N LEU A 5 -5.82 -3.21 21.50
CA LEU A 5 -5.46 -3.76 20.18
C LEU A 5 -5.61 -2.70 19.08
N LEU A 6 -6.62 -1.84 19.18
CA LEU A 6 -6.85 -0.74 18.26
C LEU A 6 -5.77 0.33 18.35
N ALA A 7 -5.31 0.67 19.55
CA ALA A 7 -4.21 1.61 19.75
C ALA A 7 -2.88 1.07 19.19
N VAL A 8 -2.61 -0.23 19.36
CA VAL A 8 -1.45 -0.88 18.73
C VAL A 8 -1.56 -0.85 17.21
N HIS A 9 -2.74 -1.16 16.66
CA HIS A 9 -2.99 -1.12 15.23
C HIS A 9 -2.85 0.31 14.66
N GLU A 10 -3.27 1.34 15.39
CA GLU A 10 -3.07 2.74 14.99
C GLU A 10 -1.59 3.11 14.93
N ARG A 11 -0.80 2.70 15.94
CA ARG A 11 0.65 2.91 15.95
C ARG A 11 1.33 2.22 14.77
N GLN A 12 0.97 0.97 14.49
CA GLN A 12 1.49 0.24 13.33
C GLN A 12 1.16 0.90 12.00
N ASN A 13 0.01 1.58 11.89
CA ASN A 13 -0.32 2.37 10.69
C ASN A 13 0.56 3.61 10.57
N ALA A 14 0.94 4.25 11.68
CA ALA A 14 1.88 5.37 11.67
C ALA A 14 3.29 4.90 11.24
N ASP A 15 3.78 3.81 11.82
CA ASP A 15 5.08 3.22 11.46
C ASP A 15 5.12 2.82 9.97
N LEU A 16 4.01 2.30 9.42
CA LEU A 16 3.87 2.00 7.99
C LEU A 16 3.97 3.25 7.10
N ILE A 17 3.41 4.38 7.53
CA ILE A 17 3.49 5.64 6.76
C ILE A 17 4.93 6.12 6.68
N ASP A 18 5.68 6.06 7.78
CA ASP A 18 7.09 6.44 7.81
C ASP A 18 7.92 5.51 6.90
N ALA A 19 7.64 4.20 6.94
CA ALA A 19 8.28 3.23 6.05
C ALA A 19 7.95 3.48 4.57
N VAL A 20 6.70 3.82 4.24
CA VAL A 20 6.29 4.18 2.87
C VAL A 20 7.04 5.41 2.38
N ASN A 21 7.16 6.45 3.21
CA ASN A 21 7.88 7.66 2.84
C ASN A 21 9.37 7.35 2.57
N ALA A 22 10.03 6.63 3.49
CA ALA A 22 11.43 6.25 3.33
C ALA A 22 11.65 5.37 2.07
N ALA A 23 10.76 4.42 1.83
CA ALA A 23 10.81 3.55 0.66
C ALA A 23 10.63 4.34 -0.65
N LEU A 24 9.75 5.34 -0.68
CA LEU A 24 9.54 6.17 -1.85
C LEU A 24 10.80 6.97 -2.18
N VAL A 25 11.38 7.65 -1.19
CA VAL A 25 12.63 8.42 -1.36
C VAL A 25 13.74 7.52 -1.89
N HIS A 26 13.94 6.37 -1.26
CA HIS A 26 14.96 5.41 -1.68
C HIS A 26 14.74 4.93 -3.13
N ALA A 27 13.51 4.58 -3.48
CA ALA A 27 13.18 4.11 -4.82
C ALA A 27 13.37 5.21 -5.88
N THR A 28 12.94 6.44 -5.61
CA THR A 28 13.14 7.54 -6.56
C THR A 28 14.61 7.89 -6.74
N ASP A 29 15.42 7.86 -5.68
CA ASP A 29 16.86 8.14 -5.75
C ASP A 29 17.62 7.04 -6.50
N ALA A 30 17.26 5.77 -6.28
CA ALA A 30 17.93 4.62 -6.90
C ALA A 30 17.59 4.44 -8.39
N VAL A 31 16.35 4.78 -8.77
CA VAL A 31 15.87 4.61 -10.15
C VAL A 31 16.20 5.82 -11.03
N GLY A 32 16.17 7.03 -10.46
CA GLY A 32 16.19 8.27 -11.23
C GLY A 32 14.88 8.48 -12.03
N ASP A 33 14.92 9.40 -13.00
CA ASP A 33 13.82 9.61 -13.96
C ASP A 33 13.82 8.46 -14.99
N THR A 34 13.02 7.43 -14.72
CA THR A 34 12.76 6.33 -15.67
C THR A 34 11.27 6.18 -15.95
N ASP A 35 10.94 5.72 -17.16
CA ASP A 35 9.58 5.28 -17.52
C ASP A 35 9.30 3.82 -17.08
N ASP A 36 10.27 3.13 -16.47
CA ASP A 36 10.12 1.79 -15.91
C ASP A 36 9.40 1.77 -14.55
N LEU A 37 8.07 1.86 -14.63
CA LEU A 37 7.17 1.73 -13.47
C LEU A 37 7.39 0.42 -12.69
N SER A 38 7.63 -0.69 -13.39
CA SER A 38 7.74 -2.00 -12.76
C SER A 38 8.95 -2.04 -11.83
N ARG A 39 10.09 -1.51 -12.27
CA ARG A 39 11.30 -1.39 -11.45
C ARG A 39 11.11 -0.45 -10.27
N LEU A 40 10.49 0.71 -10.48
CA LEU A 40 10.20 1.67 -9.41
C LEU A 40 9.31 1.07 -8.32
N VAL A 41 8.19 0.47 -8.72
CA VAL A 41 7.26 -0.19 -7.78
C VAL A 41 7.93 -1.37 -7.09
N THR A 42 8.75 -2.13 -7.82
CA THR A 42 9.45 -3.27 -7.23
C THR A 42 10.36 -2.84 -6.08
N MET A 43 11.18 -1.81 -6.29
CA MET A 43 12.05 -1.30 -5.23
C MET A 43 11.27 -0.65 -4.09
N PHE A 44 10.23 0.12 -4.41
CA PHE A 44 9.36 0.73 -3.41
C PHE A 44 8.70 -0.32 -2.49
N VAL A 45 8.08 -1.36 -3.06
CA VAL A 45 7.35 -2.38 -2.28
C VAL A 45 8.31 -3.30 -1.52
N SER A 46 9.48 -3.58 -2.08
CA SER A 46 10.50 -4.44 -1.45
C SER A 46 11.19 -3.75 -0.27
N ALA A 47 11.29 -2.41 -0.29
CA ALA A 47 11.81 -1.63 0.83
C ALA A 47 10.87 -1.60 2.05
N ILE A 48 9.59 -1.94 1.86
CA ILE A 48 8.61 -2.02 2.95
C ILE A 48 8.59 -3.45 3.49
N ALA A 49 9.10 -3.62 4.70
CA ALA A 49 9.11 -4.90 5.40
C ALA A 49 7.69 -5.40 5.69
N VAL A 50 7.48 -6.71 5.57
CA VAL A 50 6.23 -7.35 5.98
C VAL A 50 6.24 -7.55 7.49
N ASP A 51 5.43 -6.78 8.19
CA ASP A 51 5.13 -7.01 9.60
C ASP A 51 4.04 -8.07 9.75
N ARG A 52 4.46 -9.32 9.99
CA ARG A 52 3.54 -10.46 10.23
C ARG A 52 2.70 -10.27 11.49
N GLY A 53 3.24 -9.59 12.51
CA GLY A 53 2.50 -9.26 13.73
C GLY A 53 1.35 -8.30 13.43
N ARG A 54 1.58 -7.30 12.58
CA ARG A 54 0.53 -6.41 12.06
C ARG A 54 -0.53 -7.17 11.26
N LEU A 55 -0.13 -8.09 10.38
CA LEU A 55 -1.10 -8.91 9.61
C LEU A 55 -1.98 -9.77 10.53
N ALA A 56 -1.38 -10.43 11.53
CA ALA A 56 -2.11 -11.24 12.49
C ALA A 56 -3.08 -10.40 13.34
N LEU A 57 -2.63 -9.23 13.81
CA LEU A 57 -3.48 -8.29 14.55
C LEU A 57 -4.65 -7.81 13.68
N GLN A 58 -4.39 -7.43 12.43
CA GLN A 58 -5.43 -7.00 11.50
C GLN A 58 -6.44 -8.12 11.21
N ALA A 59 -6.00 -9.37 11.07
CA ALA A 59 -6.89 -10.52 10.91
C ALA A 59 -7.77 -10.73 12.15
N SER A 60 -7.19 -10.67 13.35
CA SER A 60 -7.93 -10.80 14.61
C SER A 60 -8.98 -9.70 14.77
N LEU A 61 -8.62 -8.44 14.49
CA LEU A 61 -9.53 -7.29 14.55
C LEU A 61 -10.67 -7.43 13.53
N ASN A 62 -10.37 -7.85 12.30
CA ASN A 62 -11.39 -8.08 11.27
C ASN A 62 -12.38 -9.19 11.65
N ALA A 63 -11.89 -10.28 12.24
CA ALA A 63 -12.75 -11.37 12.72
C ALA A 63 -13.69 -10.89 13.84
N HIS A 64 -13.16 -10.13 14.81
CA HIS A 64 -13.98 -9.58 15.90
C HIS A 64 -15.03 -8.58 15.40
N ALA A 65 -14.66 -7.73 14.43
CA ALA A 65 -15.54 -6.72 13.86
C ALA A 65 -16.80 -7.31 13.19
N GLN A 66 -16.80 -8.59 12.80
CA GLN A 66 -17.99 -9.26 12.26
C GLN A 66 -19.16 -9.33 13.25
N HIS A 67 -18.86 -9.28 14.56
CA HIS A 67 -19.85 -9.37 15.63
C HIS A 67 -19.89 -8.10 16.50
N ALA A 68 -19.10 -7.08 16.18
CA ALA A 68 -18.99 -5.83 16.93
C ALA A 68 -19.07 -4.62 15.99
N PRO A 69 -20.28 -4.06 15.75
CA PRO A 69 -20.49 -2.97 14.80
C PRO A 69 -19.66 -1.71 15.09
N ASP A 70 -19.49 -1.37 16.38
CA ASP A 70 -18.70 -0.21 16.79
C ASP A 70 -17.22 -0.38 16.44
N LEU A 71 -16.66 -1.59 16.60
CA LEU A 71 -15.30 -1.90 16.19
C LEU A 71 -15.18 -1.82 14.66
N ALA A 72 -16.15 -2.36 13.91
CA ALA A 72 -16.15 -2.28 12.46
C ALA A 72 -16.12 -0.81 11.97
N ALA A 73 -16.90 0.08 12.60
CA ALA A 73 -16.91 1.50 12.29
C ALA A 73 -15.55 2.17 12.58
N GLN A 74 -14.89 1.81 13.68
CA GLN A 74 -13.57 2.30 14.04
C GLN A 74 -12.49 1.85 13.05
N LEU A 75 -12.48 0.56 12.67
CA LEU A 75 -11.56 0.03 11.66
C LEU A 75 -11.76 0.68 10.29
N ILE A 76 -13.02 0.93 9.89
CA ILE A 76 -13.33 1.67 8.66
C ILE A 76 -12.74 3.08 8.72
N THR A 77 -12.88 3.75 9.86
CA THR A 77 -12.33 5.10 10.08
C THR A 77 -10.81 5.12 9.97
N GLN A 78 -10.12 4.20 10.65
CA GLN A 78 -8.67 4.08 10.58
C GLN A 78 -8.18 3.75 9.16
N ARG A 79 -8.81 2.79 8.48
CA ARG A 79 -8.49 2.46 7.08
C ARG A 79 -8.66 3.67 6.15
N ASN A 80 -9.73 4.44 6.34
CA ASN A 80 -9.97 5.65 5.56
C ASN A 80 -8.92 6.73 5.82
N ARG A 81 -8.43 6.86 7.06
CA ARG A 81 -7.33 7.77 7.41
C ARG A 81 -6.03 7.34 6.75
N LEU A 82 -5.64 6.07 6.90
CA LEU A 82 -4.45 5.51 6.24
C LEU A 82 -4.50 5.71 4.72
N ARG A 83 -5.64 5.39 4.09
CA ARG A 83 -5.87 5.61 2.66
C ARG A 83 -5.58 7.05 2.26
N ARG A 84 -6.19 8.03 2.95
CA ARG A 84 -5.96 9.47 2.66
C ARG A 84 -4.49 9.86 2.82
N THR A 85 -3.82 9.32 3.84
CA THR A 85 -2.40 9.60 4.05
C THR A 85 -1.51 9.01 2.96
N LEU A 86 -1.88 7.86 2.38
CA LEU A 86 -1.13 7.21 1.30
C LEU A 86 -1.34 7.84 -0.09
N GLU A 87 -2.44 8.58 -0.29
CA GLU A 87 -2.77 9.24 -1.56
C GLU A 87 -1.61 10.00 -2.22
N PRO A 88 -0.92 10.95 -1.55
CA PRO A 88 0.16 11.71 -2.19
C PRO A 88 1.35 10.84 -2.60
N TYR A 89 1.70 9.82 -1.81
CA TYR A 89 2.84 8.94 -2.09
C TYR A 89 2.59 8.04 -3.30
N LEU A 90 1.41 7.41 -3.35
CA LEU A 90 1.06 6.52 -4.45
C LEU A 90 0.80 7.29 -5.74
N LEU A 91 0.26 8.51 -5.65
CA LEU A 91 0.17 9.39 -6.81
C LEU A 91 1.57 9.73 -7.33
N ARG A 92 2.50 10.13 -6.45
CA ARG A 92 3.87 10.46 -6.83
C ARG A 92 4.58 9.33 -7.59
N ILE A 93 4.38 8.07 -7.20
CA ILE A 93 4.92 6.90 -7.93
C ILE A 93 4.42 6.87 -9.38
N VAL A 94 3.13 7.10 -9.60
CA VAL A 94 2.53 7.13 -10.94
C VAL A 94 3.12 8.28 -11.77
N GLU A 95 3.28 9.45 -11.15
CA GLU A 95 3.82 10.63 -11.83
C GLU A 95 5.29 10.50 -12.19
N CYS A 96 6.11 9.95 -11.28
CA CYS A 96 7.53 9.67 -11.52
C CYS A 96 7.73 8.70 -12.69
N ALA A 97 6.79 7.77 -12.91
CA ALA A 97 6.83 6.86 -14.05
C ALA A 97 6.25 7.46 -15.34
N GLY A 98 5.96 8.77 -15.39
CA GLY A 98 5.41 9.43 -16.58
C GLY A 98 3.94 9.06 -16.88
N ARG A 99 3.17 8.65 -15.86
CA ARG A 99 1.80 8.14 -16.02
C ARG A 99 0.75 9.04 -15.39
N GLU A 100 -0.50 8.79 -15.76
CA GLU A 100 -1.69 9.38 -15.17
C GLU A 100 -2.71 8.31 -14.84
N LEU A 101 -3.54 8.55 -13.83
CA LEU A 101 -4.59 7.63 -13.42
C LEU A 101 -5.69 7.56 -14.49
N ASN A 102 -6.26 6.37 -14.69
CA ASN A 102 -7.47 6.18 -15.51
C ASN A 102 -8.74 5.99 -14.65
N THR A 103 -8.61 6.14 -13.33
CA THR A 103 -9.65 6.04 -12.31
C THR A 103 -9.47 7.17 -11.29
N ASP A 104 -10.42 7.34 -10.37
CA ASP A 104 -10.28 8.31 -9.29
C ASP A 104 -9.20 7.89 -8.27
N LEU A 105 -8.54 8.86 -7.64
CA LEU A 105 -7.45 8.64 -6.70
C LEU A 105 -7.87 7.74 -5.53
N SER A 106 -9.10 7.84 -5.04
CA SER A 106 -9.57 7.02 -3.93
C SER A 106 -9.68 5.54 -4.32
N THR A 107 -10.25 5.24 -5.48
CA THR A 107 -10.33 3.88 -6.03
C THR A 107 -8.95 3.30 -6.29
N PHE A 108 -8.05 4.09 -6.89
CA PHE A 108 -6.65 3.70 -7.12
C PHE A 108 -5.94 3.28 -5.82
N VAL A 109 -5.97 4.13 -4.78
CA VAL A 109 -5.29 3.80 -3.51
C VAL A 109 -5.90 2.57 -2.85
N ARG A 110 -7.24 2.43 -2.88
CA ARG A 110 -7.92 1.24 -2.33
C ARG A 110 -7.47 -0.04 -3.03
N ALA A 111 -7.34 -0.01 -4.36
CA ALA A 111 -6.88 -1.16 -5.12
C ALA A 111 -5.43 -1.52 -4.78
N VAL A 112 -4.54 -0.53 -4.67
CA VAL A 112 -3.14 -0.75 -4.27
C VAL A 112 -3.05 -1.34 -2.86
N MET A 113 -3.79 -0.78 -1.90
CA MET A 113 -3.85 -1.32 -0.52
C MET A 113 -4.37 -2.76 -0.50
N ALA A 114 -5.40 -3.06 -1.30
CA ALA A 114 -5.97 -4.40 -1.40
C ALA A 114 -4.99 -5.40 -2.04
N ALA A 115 -4.29 -5.01 -3.11
CA ALA A 115 -3.26 -5.83 -3.74
C ALA A 115 -2.10 -6.13 -2.79
N GLN A 116 -1.60 -5.11 -2.08
CA GLN A 116 -0.57 -5.29 -1.06
C GLN A 116 -1.03 -6.23 0.05
N THR A 117 -2.22 -6.00 0.61
CA THR A 117 -2.71 -6.77 1.76
C THR A 117 -2.98 -8.21 1.34
N GLY A 118 -3.65 -8.43 0.20
CA GLY A 118 -3.95 -9.76 -0.32
C GLY A 118 -2.69 -10.55 -0.70
N ALA A 119 -1.67 -9.88 -1.22
CA ALA A 119 -0.38 -10.52 -1.47
C ALA A 119 0.35 -10.88 -0.16
N ALA A 120 0.35 -9.95 0.81
CA ALA A 120 1.04 -10.15 2.07
C ALA A 120 0.41 -11.25 2.93
N THR A 121 -0.89 -11.50 2.81
CA THR A 121 -1.56 -12.61 3.54
C THR A 121 -1.24 -13.99 2.98
N GLN A 122 -0.62 -14.09 1.79
CA GLN A 122 -0.12 -15.37 1.27
C GLN A 122 1.22 -15.78 1.88
N LEU A 123 1.91 -14.88 2.60
CA LEU A 123 3.19 -15.15 3.24
C LEU A 123 2.95 -15.83 4.60
N ILE A 124 3.11 -17.15 4.64
CA ILE A 124 2.88 -17.98 5.82
C ILE A 124 4.20 -18.18 6.57
N ALA A 125 5.27 -18.53 5.87
CA ALA A 125 6.58 -18.81 6.44
C ALA A 125 7.56 -17.62 6.31
N SER A 126 8.64 -17.66 7.09
CA SER A 126 9.68 -16.61 7.09
C SER A 126 10.44 -16.51 5.78
N ASP A 127 10.58 -17.64 5.10
CA ASP A 127 11.33 -17.91 3.89
C ASP A 127 10.47 -17.97 2.62
N ASP A 128 9.16 -17.69 2.74
CA ASP A 128 8.28 -17.61 1.59
C ASP A 128 8.77 -16.51 0.62
N PRO A 129 8.88 -16.82 -0.69
CA PRO A 129 9.29 -15.84 -1.68
C PRO A 129 8.37 -14.63 -1.70
N ASP A 130 8.95 -13.44 -1.56
CA ASP A 130 8.20 -12.20 -1.43
C ASP A 130 7.94 -11.50 -2.77
N ASP A 131 8.25 -12.18 -3.88
CA ASP A 131 8.16 -11.64 -5.23
C ASP A 131 6.72 -11.32 -5.66
N LEU A 132 5.74 -11.92 -4.97
CA LEU A 132 4.32 -11.75 -5.28
C LEU A 132 3.80 -10.35 -4.90
N ARG A 133 4.26 -9.75 -3.78
CA ARG A 133 3.77 -8.42 -3.37
C ARG A 133 4.17 -7.33 -4.37
N PRO A 134 5.45 -7.20 -4.75
CA PRO A 134 5.85 -6.19 -5.72
C PRO A 134 5.17 -6.40 -7.07
N LEU A 135 5.04 -7.65 -7.53
CA LEU A 135 4.36 -7.99 -8.78
C LEU A 135 2.88 -7.57 -8.79
N LEU A 136 2.11 -7.93 -7.75
CA LEU A 136 0.68 -7.62 -7.69
C LEU A 136 0.43 -6.12 -7.54
N VAL A 137 1.26 -5.42 -6.77
CA VAL A 137 1.17 -3.96 -6.64
C VAL A 137 1.52 -3.28 -7.97
N ALA A 138 2.60 -3.69 -8.64
CA ALA A 138 2.99 -3.13 -9.94
C ALA A 138 1.92 -3.34 -11.00
N THR A 139 1.37 -4.56 -11.09
CA THR A 139 0.27 -4.90 -12.02
C THR A 139 -0.98 -4.08 -11.73
N THR A 140 -1.32 -3.88 -10.45
CA THR A 140 -2.45 -3.04 -10.05
C THR A 140 -2.25 -1.58 -10.47
N ILE A 141 -1.07 -1.01 -10.21
CA ILE A 141 -0.77 0.37 -10.60
C ILE A 141 -0.78 0.50 -12.12
N LEU A 142 -0.20 -0.45 -12.85
CA LEU A 142 -0.18 -0.49 -14.32
C LEU A 142 -1.60 -0.53 -14.90
N GLY A 143 -2.48 -1.37 -14.37
CA GLY A 143 -3.87 -1.49 -14.83
C GLY A 143 -4.72 -0.25 -14.57
N LEU A 144 -4.42 0.49 -13.49
CA LEU A 144 -5.17 1.68 -13.07
C LEU A 144 -4.51 3.01 -13.47
N SER A 145 -3.53 2.95 -14.37
CA SER A 145 -2.87 4.12 -14.93
C SER A 145 -2.55 3.91 -16.40
N ARG A 146 -2.23 5.00 -17.10
CA ARG A 146 -1.80 4.99 -18.50
C ARG A 146 -0.64 5.96 -18.69
N PRO A 147 0.22 5.78 -19.71
CA PRO A 147 1.21 6.78 -20.07
C PRO A 147 0.56 8.14 -20.29
N ARG A 148 1.16 9.21 -19.77
CA ARG A 148 0.74 10.58 -20.10
C ARG A 148 0.97 10.78 -21.59
N ARG A 149 -0.03 11.27 -22.32
CA ARG A 149 0.20 11.71 -23.70
C ARG A 149 1.16 12.90 -23.63
N SER A 150 2.35 12.77 -24.20
CA SER A 150 3.19 13.92 -24.49
C SER A 150 2.36 14.88 -25.32
N ARG A 151 2.09 16.10 -24.83
CA ARG A 151 1.59 17.16 -25.70
C ARG A 151 2.65 17.37 -26.77
N SER A 152 2.38 16.92 -28.00
CA SER A 152 3.07 17.43 -29.17
C SER A 152 2.88 18.95 -29.15
N SER A 153 3.98 19.68 -29.01
CA SER A 153 4.03 21.15 -29.05
C SER A 153 3.36 21.70 -30.30
#